data_AF-A0A1W6CYU8-F1
#
_entry.id   AF-A0A1W6CYU8-F1
#
_cell.length_a   1.000
_cell.length_b   1.000
_cell.length_c   1.000
_cell.angle_alpha   90.00
_cell.angle_beta   90.00
_cell.angle_gamma   90.00
#
_symmetry.space_group_name_H-M   'P 1'
#
loop_
_entity.id
_entity.type
_entity.pdbx_description
1 polymer ?
#
loop_
_entity_poly.entity_id
_entity_poly.type
_entity_poly.pdbx_seq_one_letter_code
_entity_poly.pdbx_strand_id
1 'polypeptide(L)'
;MAISVKSVILAVASVIIAIVAYLAFLHLSGNFHTVSPGQVYRAAQMDAETLARWHEQHGITSVLNLRGPNRGADWYDAERAVSDRLGITHIDFRMSARKELTQPEIESLLAVMRDAPKPMLIHCLGGADRTGLASALYVAGIEGRGELAAEWQLSLAYGHIGLPVITKAWAMDRTWERIEDWLGLESS
;
A
#
# COMPACT_ATOMS: atom_id res chain seq x y z
N MET A 1 -16.79 -25.72 -33.28
CA MET A 1 -17.77 -24.68 -32.90
C MET A 1 -17.10 -23.34 -33.13
N ALA A 2 -17.54 -22.51 -34.09
CA ALA A 2 -16.90 -21.23 -34.39
C ALA A 2 -17.37 -20.15 -33.40
N ILE A 3 -16.44 -19.48 -32.72
CA ILE A 3 -16.75 -18.37 -31.82
C ILE A 3 -17.16 -17.17 -32.68
N SER A 4 -18.36 -16.61 -32.46
CA SER A 4 -18.81 -15.45 -33.23
C SER A 4 -18.08 -14.18 -32.79
N VAL A 5 -17.84 -13.25 -33.73
CA VAL A 5 -17.26 -11.92 -33.43
C VAL A 5 -18.06 -11.20 -32.33
N LYS A 6 -19.40 -11.33 -32.34
CA LYS A 6 -20.27 -10.76 -31.30
C LYS A 6 -19.98 -11.34 -29.92
N SER A 7 -19.73 -12.65 -29.84
CA SER A 7 -19.38 -13.35 -28.60
C SER A 7 -18.03 -12.87 -28.05
N VAL A 8 -17.05 -12.63 -28.93
CA VAL A 8 -15.75 -12.04 -28.54
C VAL A 8 -15.91 -10.62 -28.01
N ILE A 9 -16.69 -9.77 -28.71
CA ILE A 9 -16.95 -8.39 -28.30
C ILE A 9 -17.61 -8.35 -26.91
N LEU A 10 -18.63 -9.18 -26.67
CA LEU A 10 -19.32 -9.25 -25.38
C LEU A 10 -18.40 -9.73 -24.25
N ALA A 11 -17.52 -10.70 -24.53
CA ALA A 11 -16.55 -11.16 -23.55
C ALA A 11 -15.56 -10.05 -23.17
N VAL A 12 -15.00 -9.35 -24.17
CA VAL A 12 -14.07 -8.24 -23.94
C VAL A 12 -14.74 -7.09 -23.19
N ALA A 13 -15.96 -6.71 -23.58
CA ALA A 13 -16.73 -5.67 -22.89
C ALA A 13 -16.99 -6.02 -21.42
N SER A 14 -17.36 -7.28 -21.15
CA SER A 14 -17.58 -7.77 -19.79
C SER A 14 -16.31 -7.68 -18.93
N VAL A 15 -15.14 -8.03 -19.49
CA VAL A 15 -13.85 -7.91 -18.79
C VAL A 15 -13.52 -6.46 -18.48
N ILE A 16 -13.71 -5.55 -19.44
CA ILE A 16 -13.46 -4.11 -19.23
C ILE A 16 -14.38 -3.56 -18.14
N ILE A 17 -15.67 -3.91 -18.16
CA ILE A 17 -16.64 -3.48 -17.13
C ILE A 17 -16.21 -4.00 -15.76
N ALA A 18 -15.79 -5.26 -15.65
CA ALA A 18 -15.32 -5.82 -14.39
C ALA A 18 -14.08 -5.08 -13.85
N ILE A 19 -13.12 -4.76 -14.72
CA ILE A 19 -11.93 -3.99 -14.34
C ILE A 19 -12.31 -2.59 -13.86
N VAL A 20 -13.16 -1.88 -14.60
CA VAL A 20 -13.61 -0.53 -14.21
C VAL A 20 -14.38 -0.55 -12.89
N ALA A 21 -15.28 -1.50 -12.71
CA ALA A 21 -16.03 -1.67 -11.47
C ALA A 21 -15.10 -1.95 -10.28
N TYR A 22 -14.08 -2.78 -10.50
CA TYR A 22 -13.10 -3.11 -9.47
C TYR A 22 -12.20 -1.91 -9.10
N LEU A 23 -11.73 -1.15 -10.08
CA LEU A 23 -10.96 0.08 -9.83
C LEU A 23 -11.80 1.14 -9.13
N ALA A 24 -13.09 1.27 -9.49
CA ALA A 24 -14.02 2.15 -8.79
C ALA A 24 -14.22 1.69 -7.33
N PHE A 25 -14.35 0.39 -7.09
CA PHE A 25 -14.43 -0.16 -5.74
C PHE A 25 -13.20 0.17 -4.91
N LEU A 26 -11.98 -0.03 -5.43
CA LEU A 26 -10.74 0.33 -4.72
C LEU A 26 -10.67 1.83 -4.40
N HIS A 27 -11.14 2.69 -5.31
CA HIS A 27 -11.16 4.13 -5.09
C HIS A 27 -12.17 4.52 -4.00
N LEU A 28 -13.40 4.00 -4.08
CA LEU A 28 -14.48 4.33 -3.14
C LEU A 28 -14.26 3.74 -1.74
N SER A 29 -13.58 2.60 -1.63
CA SER A 29 -13.22 2.00 -0.34
C SER A 29 -12.01 2.66 0.32
N GLY A 30 -11.35 3.60 -0.35
CA GLY A 30 -10.08 4.17 0.09
C GLY A 30 -8.93 3.16 0.08
N ASN A 31 -9.07 2.05 -0.66
CA ASN A 31 -8.12 0.94 -0.72
C ASN A 31 -7.71 0.45 0.70
N PHE A 32 -8.65 0.47 1.65
CA PHE A 32 -8.41 0.14 3.04
C PHE A 32 -8.47 -1.37 3.27
N HIS A 33 -7.35 -1.96 3.71
CA HIS A 33 -7.22 -3.39 3.91
C HIS A 33 -6.38 -3.73 5.14
N THR A 34 -6.65 -4.90 5.73
CA THR A 34 -5.83 -5.47 6.79
C THR A 34 -4.58 -6.12 6.21
N VAL A 35 -3.40 -5.73 6.70
CA VAL A 35 -2.12 -6.41 6.41
C VAL A 35 -1.84 -7.46 7.49
N SER A 36 -1.99 -7.05 8.74
CA SER A 36 -1.86 -7.89 9.93
C SER A 36 -3.01 -7.60 10.90
N PRO A 37 -3.86 -8.61 11.21
CA PRO A 37 -5.06 -8.42 12.02
C PRO A 37 -4.79 -7.72 13.35
N GLY A 38 -5.41 -6.55 13.54
CA GLY A 38 -5.29 -5.75 14.77
C GLY A 38 -3.90 -5.11 14.98
N GLN A 39 -3.00 -5.18 14.00
CA GLN A 39 -1.64 -4.62 14.10
C GLN A 39 -1.34 -3.64 12.98
N VAL A 40 -1.63 -3.99 11.72
CA VAL A 40 -1.31 -3.15 10.57
C VAL A 40 -2.42 -3.16 9.55
N TYR A 41 -2.78 -1.95 9.13
CA TYR A 41 -3.70 -1.65 8.05
C TYR A 41 -2.97 -0.88 6.95
N ARG A 42 -3.48 -1.00 5.72
CA ARG A 42 -3.01 -0.25 4.55
C ARG A 42 -4.15 0.52 3.91
N ALA A 43 -3.86 1.68 3.33
CA ALA A 43 -4.87 2.48 2.63
C ALA A 43 -4.28 3.37 1.52
N ALA A 44 -5.16 3.86 0.65
CA ALA A 44 -4.95 5.11 -0.08
C ALA A 44 -4.97 6.30 0.87
N GLN A 45 -4.55 7.47 0.38
CA GLN A 45 -4.71 8.68 1.16
C GLN A 45 -6.19 8.93 1.47
N MET A 46 -6.46 9.31 2.71
CA MET A 46 -7.78 9.57 3.24
C MET A 46 -7.91 11.03 3.66
N ASP A 47 -9.15 11.47 3.90
CA ASP A 47 -9.44 12.74 4.55
C ASP A 47 -9.49 12.60 6.09
N ALA A 48 -9.59 13.73 6.77
CA ALA A 48 -9.59 13.77 8.23
C ALA A 48 -10.77 13.00 8.85
N GLU A 49 -11.94 13.05 8.23
CA GLU A 49 -13.13 12.34 8.69
C GLU A 49 -12.94 10.83 8.59
N THR A 50 -12.37 10.35 7.48
CA THR A 50 -12.10 8.92 7.27
C THR A 50 -11.03 8.42 8.23
N LEU A 51 -9.96 9.19 8.48
CA LEU A 51 -8.97 8.81 9.49
C LEU A 51 -9.59 8.73 10.90
N ALA A 52 -10.45 9.68 11.27
CA ALA A 52 -11.16 9.63 12.54
C ALA A 52 -12.07 8.40 12.66
N ARG A 53 -12.82 8.07 11.61
CA ARG A 53 -13.65 6.85 11.57
C ARG A 53 -12.82 5.59 11.71
N TRP A 54 -11.70 5.47 11.01
CA TRP A 54 -10.83 4.30 11.11
C TRP A 54 -10.15 4.19 12.46
N HIS A 55 -9.78 5.31 13.09
CA HIS A 55 -9.33 5.34 14.47
C HIS A 55 -10.39 4.76 15.42
N GLU A 56 -11.65 5.18 15.32
CA GLU A 56 -12.74 4.67 16.17
C GLU A 56 -13.03 3.19 15.91
N GLN A 57 -13.01 2.75 14.65
CA GLN A 57 -13.40 1.40 14.24
C GLN A 57 -12.30 0.35 14.45
N HIS A 58 -11.05 0.74 14.25
CA HIS A 58 -9.90 -0.18 14.23
C HIS A 58 -8.86 0.13 15.30
N GLY A 59 -9.03 1.21 16.06
CA GLY A 59 -8.11 1.62 17.11
C GLY A 59 -6.78 2.15 16.57
N ILE A 60 -6.72 2.72 15.36
CA ILE A 60 -5.47 3.21 14.75
C ILE A 60 -4.76 4.18 15.70
N THR A 61 -3.54 3.83 16.15
CA THR A 61 -2.73 4.65 17.06
C THR A 61 -1.55 5.32 16.37
N SER A 62 -1.19 4.89 15.16
CA SER A 62 -0.19 5.57 14.35
C SER A 62 -0.51 5.55 12.85
N VAL A 63 0.00 6.56 12.14
CA VAL A 63 -0.09 6.69 10.69
C VAL A 63 1.32 6.81 10.13
N LEU A 64 1.66 5.94 9.17
CA LEU A 64 2.89 5.98 8.38
C LEU A 64 2.58 6.56 7.00
N ASN A 65 2.94 7.82 6.80
CA ASN A 65 2.76 8.55 5.56
C ASN A 65 3.98 8.37 4.63
N LEU A 66 3.80 7.56 3.59
CA LEU A 66 4.85 7.27 2.61
C LEU A 66 5.02 8.35 1.53
N ARG A 67 4.17 9.38 1.52
CA ARG A 67 4.34 10.57 0.67
C ARG A 67 5.36 11.55 1.27
N GLY A 68 5.72 11.36 2.55
CA GLY A 68 6.57 12.26 3.32
C GLY A 68 5.89 13.59 3.64
N PRO A 69 6.63 14.54 4.25
CA PRO A 69 6.06 15.80 4.70
C PRO A 69 5.65 16.66 3.50
N ASN A 70 4.45 17.23 3.53
CA ASN A 70 3.92 18.13 2.49
C ASN A 70 3.24 19.35 3.12
N ARG A 71 3.98 20.07 3.98
CA ARG A 71 3.49 21.25 4.71
C ARG A 71 2.88 22.29 3.78
N GLY A 72 1.71 22.81 4.16
CA GLY A 72 0.97 23.79 3.36
C GLY A 72 0.05 23.17 2.30
N ALA A 73 0.05 21.84 2.14
CA ALA A 73 -0.95 21.17 1.34
C ALA A 73 -2.15 20.80 2.23
N ASP A 74 -3.36 21.19 1.81
CA ASP A 74 -4.59 21.02 2.60
C ASP A 74 -4.76 19.60 3.16
N TRP A 75 -4.49 18.57 2.35
CA TRP A 75 -4.61 17.19 2.78
C TRP A 75 -3.63 16.81 3.89
N TYR A 76 -2.38 17.30 3.83
CA TYR A 76 -1.32 16.96 4.77
C TYR A 76 -1.54 17.69 6.09
N ASP A 77 -1.86 18.97 6.01
CA ASP A 77 -2.13 19.79 7.18
C ASP A 77 -3.41 19.30 7.91
N ALA A 78 -4.43 18.87 7.16
CA ALA A 78 -5.63 18.26 7.73
C ALA A 78 -5.34 16.90 8.40
N GLU A 79 -4.57 16.02 7.74
CA GLU A 79 -4.14 14.72 8.27
C GLU A 79 -3.34 14.89 9.57
N ARG A 80 -2.35 15.80 9.57
CA ARG A 80 -1.57 16.17 10.76
C ARG A 80 -2.46 16.69 11.89
N ALA A 81 -3.36 17.63 11.58
CA ALA A 81 -4.23 18.23 12.58
C ALA A 81 -5.19 17.22 13.22
N VAL A 82 -5.77 16.30 12.43
CA VAL A 82 -6.62 15.25 12.99
C VAL A 82 -5.80 14.21 13.77
N SER A 83 -4.61 13.86 13.31
CA SER A 83 -3.71 12.96 14.05
C SER A 83 -3.36 13.53 15.42
N ASP A 84 -2.96 14.80 15.47
CA ASP A 84 -2.62 15.48 16.73
C ASP A 84 -3.86 15.56 17.66
N ARG A 85 -5.05 15.86 17.11
CA ARG A 85 -6.31 15.92 17.87
C ARG A 85 -6.72 14.57 18.46
N LEU A 86 -6.47 13.46 17.75
CA LEU A 86 -6.84 12.11 18.16
C LEU A 86 -5.73 11.39 18.94
N GLY A 87 -4.57 12.02 19.14
CA GLY A 87 -3.41 11.38 19.78
C GLY A 87 -2.79 10.27 18.93
N ILE A 88 -2.95 10.33 17.60
CA ILE A 88 -2.36 9.39 16.66
C ILE A 88 -0.93 9.83 16.35
N THR A 89 0.04 8.95 16.55
CA THR A 89 1.43 9.21 16.17
C THR A 89 1.56 9.24 14.66
N HIS A 90 1.82 10.41 14.10
CA HIS A 90 2.00 10.60 12.65
C HIS A 90 3.49 10.58 12.28
N ILE A 91 3.86 9.65 11.41
CA ILE A 91 5.24 9.34 11.02
C ILE A 91 5.39 9.55 9.52
N ASP A 92 6.29 10.45 9.13
CA ASP A 92 6.62 10.69 7.74
C ASP A 92 7.83 9.85 7.30
N PHE A 93 7.66 9.02 6.26
CA PHE A 93 8.76 8.32 5.60
C PHE A 93 8.68 8.51 4.09
N ARG A 94 9.46 9.45 3.55
CA ARG A 94 9.32 9.84 2.13
C ARG A 94 9.79 8.74 1.19
N MET A 95 8.89 8.22 0.37
CA MET A 95 9.19 7.32 -0.74
C MET A 95 8.72 7.90 -2.08
N SER A 96 9.49 7.62 -3.14
CA SER A 96 9.07 7.80 -4.52
C SER A 96 8.70 6.44 -5.11
N ALA A 97 7.49 6.32 -5.68
CA ALA A 97 7.09 5.08 -6.37
C ALA A 97 7.99 4.75 -7.58
N ARG A 98 8.74 5.74 -8.11
CA ARG A 98 9.60 5.63 -9.29
C ARG A 98 11.07 5.36 -8.97
N LYS A 99 11.44 5.31 -7.70
CA LYS A 99 12.84 5.14 -7.27
C LYS A 99 12.91 3.91 -6.39
N GLU A 100 13.87 3.03 -6.70
CA GLU A 100 14.18 1.93 -5.80
C GLU A 100 14.65 2.46 -4.45
N LEU A 101 14.30 1.79 -3.37
CA LEU A 101 14.92 2.06 -2.08
C LEU A 101 16.30 1.41 -2.08
N THR A 102 17.24 1.99 -1.34
CA THR A 102 18.51 1.37 -0.96
C THR A 102 18.31 0.45 0.24
N GLN A 103 19.24 -0.47 0.49
CA GLN A 103 19.17 -1.34 1.66
C GLN A 103 19.10 -0.57 2.99
N PRO A 104 19.89 0.49 3.24
CA PRO A 104 19.74 1.31 4.45
C PRO A 104 18.37 1.99 4.59
N GLU A 105 17.75 2.41 3.47
CA GLU A 105 16.38 2.96 3.49
C GLU A 105 15.36 1.88 3.87
N ILE A 106 15.53 0.64 3.39
CA ILE A 106 14.68 -0.50 3.74
C ILE A 106 14.83 -0.84 5.23
N GLU A 107 16.05 -0.94 5.73
CA GLU A 107 16.32 -1.18 7.15
C GLU A 107 15.69 -0.11 8.04
N SER A 108 15.79 1.16 7.62
CA SER A 108 15.16 2.28 8.31
C SER A 108 13.63 2.18 8.30
N LEU A 109 13.03 1.81 7.16
CA LEU A 109 11.59 1.61 7.05
C LEU A 109 11.11 0.46 7.94
N LEU A 110 11.83 -0.66 7.96
CA LEU A 110 11.55 -1.80 8.84
C LEU A 110 11.64 -1.40 10.33
N ALA A 111 12.65 -0.63 10.71
CA ALA A 111 12.78 -0.11 12.07
C ALA A 111 11.58 0.79 12.45
N VAL A 112 11.24 1.75 11.59
CA VAL A 112 10.07 2.62 11.79
C VAL A 112 8.79 1.80 11.95
N MET A 113 8.56 0.83 11.06
CA MET A 113 7.36 -0.01 11.13
C MET A 113 7.34 -0.93 12.34
N ARG A 114 8.49 -1.37 12.84
CA ARG A 114 8.60 -2.19 14.06
C ARG A 114 8.26 -1.38 15.31
N ASP A 115 8.79 -0.16 15.40
CA ASP A 115 8.72 0.65 16.62
C ASP A 115 7.44 1.51 16.71
N ALA A 116 6.77 1.75 15.58
CA ALA A 116 5.54 2.54 15.56
C ALA A 116 4.42 1.92 16.43
N PRO A 117 3.65 2.73 17.18
CA PRO A 117 2.50 2.24 17.93
C PRO A 117 1.52 1.45 17.07
N LYS A 118 1.02 0.32 17.59
CA LYS A 118 0.05 -0.53 16.91
C LYS A 118 -1.34 -0.31 17.51
N PRO A 119 -2.43 -0.43 16.73
CA PRO A 119 -2.48 -0.64 15.29
C PRO A 119 -1.97 0.55 14.45
N MET A 120 -1.15 0.27 13.43
CA MET A 120 -0.55 1.26 12.53
C MET A 120 -1.29 1.26 11.18
N LEU A 121 -1.52 2.44 10.60
CA LEU A 121 -2.03 2.62 9.25
C LEU A 121 -0.93 3.09 8.30
N ILE A 122 -0.64 2.31 7.25
CA ILE A 122 0.33 2.65 6.21
C ILE A 122 -0.40 3.22 4.99
N HIS A 123 -0.01 4.39 4.50
CA HIS A 123 -0.60 4.92 3.27
C HIS A 123 0.39 5.65 2.37
N CYS A 124 -0.01 5.80 1.11
CA CYS A 124 0.64 6.68 0.15
C CYS A 124 -0.45 7.49 -0.58
N LEU A 125 -0.31 7.73 -1.89
CA LEU A 125 -1.39 8.35 -2.67
C LEU A 125 -2.55 7.37 -2.92
N GLY A 126 -2.27 6.27 -3.63
CA GLY A 126 -3.30 5.30 -4.05
C GLY A 126 -3.38 4.03 -3.21
N GLY A 127 -2.50 3.84 -2.22
CA GLY A 127 -2.49 2.63 -1.38
C GLY A 127 -1.95 1.37 -2.07
N ALA A 128 -1.46 1.51 -3.30
CA ALA A 128 -1.00 0.41 -4.14
C ALA A 128 0.52 0.22 -4.08
N ASP A 129 1.30 1.18 -4.61
CA ASP A 129 2.73 0.96 -4.90
C ASP A 129 3.63 1.03 -3.66
N ARG A 130 3.86 2.23 -3.11
CA ARG A 130 4.72 2.44 -1.93
C ARG A 130 4.15 1.73 -0.71
N THR A 131 2.82 1.82 -0.56
CA THR A 131 2.09 1.10 0.49
C THR A 131 2.22 -0.40 0.34
N GLY A 132 2.17 -0.92 -0.89
CA GLY A 132 2.37 -2.34 -1.18
C GLY A 132 3.76 -2.79 -0.77
N LEU A 133 4.80 -2.06 -1.18
CA LEU A 133 6.19 -2.39 -0.81
C LEU A 133 6.40 -2.36 0.71
N ALA A 134 5.91 -1.31 1.39
CA ALA A 134 6.01 -1.23 2.85
C ALA A 134 5.24 -2.38 3.54
N SER A 135 4.07 -2.75 3.01
CA SER A 135 3.27 -3.86 3.54
C SER A 135 3.95 -5.21 3.30
N ALA A 136 4.56 -5.42 2.13
CA ALA A 136 5.34 -6.61 1.80
C ALA A 136 6.55 -6.76 2.74
N LEU A 137 7.30 -5.67 2.93
CA LEU A 137 8.42 -5.60 3.88
C LEU A 137 7.98 -5.87 5.32
N TYR A 138 6.81 -5.39 5.74
CA TYR A 138 6.26 -5.72 7.06
C TYR A 138 5.97 -7.22 7.19
N VAL A 139 5.25 -7.79 6.23
CA VAL A 139 4.84 -9.20 6.24
C VAL A 139 6.05 -10.15 6.22
N ALA A 140 7.06 -9.88 5.40
CA ALA A 140 8.25 -10.71 5.33
C ALA A 140 9.28 -10.38 6.41
N GLY A 141 9.69 -9.11 6.52
CA GLY A 141 10.81 -8.69 7.36
C GLY A 141 10.48 -8.48 8.83
N ILE A 142 9.19 -8.38 9.20
CA ILE A 142 8.76 -8.26 10.60
C ILE A 142 7.97 -9.50 11.05
N GLU A 143 7.03 -9.99 10.24
CA GLU A 143 6.23 -11.17 10.62
C GLU A 143 6.81 -12.51 10.17
N GLY A 144 7.77 -12.53 9.24
CA GLY A 144 8.39 -13.77 8.75
C GLY A 144 7.43 -14.69 7.99
N ARG A 145 6.38 -14.14 7.35
CA ARG A 145 5.30 -14.93 6.71
C ARG A 145 5.63 -15.46 5.29
N GLY A 146 6.87 -15.29 4.85
CA GLY A 146 7.36 -15.79 3.55
C GLY A 146 7.01 -14.90 2.35
N GLU A 147 7.58 -15.28 1.21
CA GLU A 147 7.55 -14.53 -0.06
C GLU A 147 6.14 -14.33 -0.60
N LEU A 148 5.40 -15.42 -0.82
CA LEU A 148 4.05 -15.38 -1.40
C LEU A 148 3.10 -14.44 -0.63
N ALA A 149 3.20 -14.43 0.71
CA ALA A 149 2.38 -13.56 1.55
C ALA A 149 2.75 -12.08 1.38
N ALA A 150 4.03 -11.79 1.16
CA ALA A 150 4.55 -10.46 0.94
C ALA A 150 4.29 -9.96 -0.49
N GLU A 151 4.54 -10.78 -1.51
CA GLU A 151 4.20 -10.48 -2.91
C GLU A 151 2.72 -10.19 -3.10
N TRP A 152 1.85 -10.87 -2.35
CA TRP A 152 0.42 -10.56 -2.37
C TRP A 152 0.13 -9.10 -2.05
N GLN A 153 0.95 -8.45 -1.20
CA GLN A 153 0.83 -7.03 -0.88
C GLN A 153 1.22 -6.11 -2.05
N LEU A 154 1.96 -6.62 -3.02
CA LEU A 154 2.34 -5.97 -4.29
C LEU A 154 1.56 -6.57 -5.47
N SER A 155 0.24 -6.73 -5.32
CA SER A 155 -0.58 -7.36 -6.36
C SER A 155 -1.70 -6.45 -6.89
N LEU A 156 -2.30 -6.91 -7.99
CA LEU A 156 -3.52 -6.33 -8.56
C LEU A 156 -4.67 -6.25 -7.55
N ALA A 157 -4.65 -7.09 -6.50
CA ALA A 157 -5.65 -7.08 -5.43
C ALA A 157 -5.72 -5.74 -4.68
N TYR A 158 -4.68 -4.93 -4.79
CA TYR A 158 -4.60 -3.60 -4.19
C TYR A 158 -4.40 -2.49 -5.23
N GLY A 159 -4.63 -2.80 -6.51
CA GLY A 159 -4.45 -1.87 -7.63
C GLY A 159 -2.99 -1.62 -8.02
N HIS A 160 -2.04 -2.41 -7.53
CA HIS A 160 -0.65 -2.33 -7.95
C HIS A 160 -0.47 -3.03 -9.29
N ILE A 161 0.18 -2.36 -10.25
CA ILE A 161 0.50 -2.91 -11.56
C ILE A 161 1.99 -2.67 -11.79
N GLY A 162 2.80 -3.72 -11.64
CA GLY A 162 4.27 -3.71 -11.79
C GLY A 162 4.75 -4.00 -13.22
N LEU A 163 4.14 -3.40 -14.25
CA LEU A 163 4.55 -3.68 -15.64
C LEU A 163 5.86 -2.94 -15.99
N PRO A 164 6.91 -3.67 -16.46
CA PRO A 164 8.18 -3.07 -16.87
C PRO A 164 7.95 -1.99 -17.94
N VAL A 165 8.61 -0.84 -17.79
CA VAL A 165 8.59 0.30 -18.74
C VAL A 165 7.25 1.04 -18.87
N ILE A 166 6.13 0.44 -18.49
CA ILE A 166 4.77 1.02 -18.64
C ILE A 166 4.34 1.74 -17.37
N THR A 167 4.69 1.21 -16.20
CA THR A 167 4.17 1.71 -14.93
C THR A 167 5.25 2.40 -14.12
N LYS A 168 4.87 3.51 -13.49
CA LYS A 168 5.73 4.27 -12.57
C LYS A 168 6.11 3.47 -11.33
N ALA A 169 5.49 2.30 -11.12
CA ALA A 169 5.56 1.49 -9.92
C ALA A 169 6.60 0.36 -9.99
N TRP A 170 7.16 0.08 -11.17
CA TRP A 170 8.15 -0.99 -11.39
C TRP A 170 9.38 -0.92 -10.47
N ALA A 171 9.73 0.27 -9.99
CA ALA A 171 10.82 0.42 -9.02
C ALA A 171 10.50 -0.22 -7.64
N MET A 172 9.22 -0.39 -7.31
CA MET A 172 8.79 -1.09 -6.09
C MET A 172 9.00 -2.60 -6.23
N ASP A 173 8.60 -3.18 -7.37
CA ASP A 173 8.87 -4.60 -7.70
C ASP A 173 10.37 -4.88 -7.69
N ARG A 174 11.16 -4.02 -8.35
CA ARG A 174 12.63 -4.14 -8.36
C ARG A 174 13.27 -4.04 -6.99
N THR A 175 12.71 -3.20 -6.11
CA THR A 175 13.19 -3.11 -4.73
C THR A 175 12.89 -4.41 -3.97
N TRP A 176 11.72 -4.98 -4.20
CA TRP A 176 11.29 -6.25 -3.59
C TRP A 176 12.16 -7.42 -4.08
N GLU A 177 12.26 -7.65 -5.40
CA GLU A 177 13.11 -8.69 -6.01
C GLU A 177 14.55 -8.63 -5.47
N ARG A 178 15.11 -7.43 -5.32
CA ARG A 178 16.50 -7.27 -4.87
C ARG A 178 16.70 -7.60 -3.39
N ILE A 179 15.65 -7.58 -2.57
CA ILE A 179 15.74 -7.72 -1.12
C ILE A 179 15.29 -9.09 -0.61
N GLU A 180 14.67 -9.92 -1.44
CA GLU A 180 14.23 -11.28 -1.12
C GLU A 180 15.36 -12.13 -0.53
N ASP A 181 16.50 -12.19 -1.23
CA ASP A 181 17.69 -12.92 -0.78
C ASP A 181 18.18 -12.44 0.60
N TRP A 182 18.17 -11.13 0.83
CA TRP A 182 18.59 -10.54 2.11
C TRP A 182 17.61 -10.85 3.24
N LEU A 183 16.32 -10.97 2.92
CA LEU A 183 15.28 -11.41 3.86
C LEU A 183 15.29 -12.93 4.09
N GLY A 184 16.16 -13.67 3.39
CA GLY A 184 16.23 -15.13 3.47
C GLY A 184 15.02 -15.83 2.85
N LEU A 185 14.37 -15.18 1.87
CA LEU A 185 13.31 -15.77 1.09
C LEU A 185 13.95 -16.47 -0.11
N GLU A 186 13.94 -17.80 -0.14
CA GLU A 186 14.45 -18.55 -1.29
C GLU A 186 13.43 -18.52 -2.42
N SER A 187 13.86 -18.12 -3.63
CA SER A 187 13.05 -18.13 -4.84
C SER A 187 12.45 -19.52 -5.08
N SER A 188 11.14 -19.68 -4.89
CA SER A 188 10.42 -20.93 -5.21
C SER A 188 10.10 -21.07 -6.69
#